data_AF-A0A2S7X183-F1
#
_entry.id   AF-A0A2S7X183-F1
#
_cell.length_a   1.000
_cell.length_b   1.000
_cell.length_c   1.000
_cell.angle_alpha   90.00
_cell.angle_beta   90.00
_cell.angle_gamma   90.00
#
_symmetry.space_group_name_H-M   'P 1'
#
loop_
_entity.id
_entity.type
_entity.pdbx_description
1 polymer ?
#
loop_
_entity_poly.entity_id
_entity_poly.type
_entity_poly.pdbx_seq_one_letter_code
_entity_poly.pdbx_strand_id
1 'polypeptide(L)' 'MTGRNITEFQLIANAKGWKFEEIAKRWGKSERQLSRIAKAGEQRDLDAVNGLPNKDNEQKG' A
#
# COMPACT_ATOMS: atom_id res chain seq x y z
N MET A 1 -7.63 12.92 -20.52
CA MET A 1 -6.45 12.37 -19.84
C MET A 1 -6.83 12.10 -18.39
N THR A 2 -7.24 10.88 -18.04
CA THR A 2 -7.51 10.53 -16.64
C THR A 2 -6.17 10.27 -15.95
N GLY A 3 -5.55 11.34 -15.43
CA GLY A 3 -4.43 11.20 -14.51
C GLY A 3 -4.88 10.30 -13.35
N ARG A 4 -4.20 9.17 -13.15
CA ARG A 4 -4.50 8.30 -12.02
C ARG A 4 -4.19 9.10 -10.76
N ASN A 5 -5.21 9.43 -9.98
CA ASN A 5 -5.02 9.98 -8.64
C ASN A 5 -4.37 8.88 -7.80
N ILE A 6 -3.05 8.95 -7.65
CA ILE A 6 -2.29 8.07 -6.76
C ILE A 6 -2.64 8.50 -5.34
N THR A 7 -3.12 7.55 -4.53
CA THR A 7 -3.49 7.84 -3.14
C THR A 7 -2.26 7.84 -2.24
N GLU A 8 -2.36 8.48 -1.08
CA GLU A 8 -1.27 8.51 -0.10
C GLU A 8 -0.85 7.11 0.35
N PHE A 9 -1.83 6.23 0.59
CA PHE A 9 -1.59 4.81 0.85
C PHE A 9 -0.72 4.16 -0.24
N GLN A 10 -1.00 4.49 -1.51
CA GLN A 10 -0.25 3.96 -2.64
C GLN A 10 1.17 4.53 -2.72
N LEU A 11 1.36 5.80 -2.39
CA LEU A 11 2.69 6.41 -2.30
C LEU A 11 3.53 5.71 -1.23
N ILE A 12 2.98 5.49 -0.03
CA ILE A 12 3.70 4.82 1.07
C ILE A 12 4.01 3.36 0.71
N ALA A 13 3.04 2.63 0.17
CA ALA A 13 3.25 1.25 -0.27
C ALA A 13 4.38 1.17 -1.30
N ASN A 14 4.32 2.01 -2.34
CA ASN A 14 5.34 2.05 -3.40
C ASN A 14 6.72 2.45 -2.86
N ALA A 15 6.79 3.43 -1.96
CA ALA A 15 8.05 3.88 -1.35
C ALA A 15 8.72 2.79 -0.51
N LYS A 16 7.94 1.83 -0.01
CA LYS A 16 8.43 0.66 0.75
C LYS A 16 8.64 -0.57 -0.13
N GLY A 17 8.39 -0.48 -1.44
CA GLY A 17 8.48 -1.59 -2.38
C GLY A 17 7.29 -2.58 -2.34
N TRP A 18 6.19 -2.23 -1.68
CA TRP A 18 5.00 -3.09 -1.59
C TRP A 18 4.00 -2.81 -2.71
N LYS A 19 3.49 -3.89 -3.31
CA LYS A 19 2.33 -3.82 -4.22
C LYS A 19 1.02 -4.05 -3.46
N PHE A 20 -0.08 -3.52 -4.00
CA PHE A 20 -1.41 -3.69 -3.42
C PHE A 20 -1.82 -5.16 -3.31
N GLU A 21 -1.52 -5.97 -4.32
CA GLU A 21 -1.82 -7.41 -4.30
C GLU A 21 -1.14 -8.12 -3.11
N GLU A 22 0.09 -7.71 -2.80
CA GLU A 22 0.89 -8.31 -1.73
C GLU A 22 0.41 -7.88 -0.36
N ILE A 23 0.07 -6.60 -0.20
CA ILE A 23 -0.53 -6.07 1.03
C ILE A 23 -1.89 -6.72 1.27
N ALA A 24 -2.71 -6.84 0.21
CA ALA A 24 -4.01 -7.49 0.26
C ALA A 24 -3.87 -8.95 0.71
N LYS A 25 -2.95 -9.71 0.09
CA LYS A 25 -2.63 -11.09 0.48
C LYS A 25 -2.15 -11.17 1.93
N ARG A 26 -1.25 -10.27 2.36
CA ARG A 26 -0.69 -10.25 3.71
C ARG A 26 -1.75 -9.96 4.78
N TRP A 27 -2.73 -9.11 4.48
CA TRP A 27 -3.79 -8.74 5.41
C TRP A 27 -5.08 -9.56 5.23
N GLY A 28 -5.07 -10.58 4.38
CA GLY A 28 -6.25 -11.42 4.12
C GLY A 28 -7.42 -10.65 3.49
N LYS A 29 -7.13 -9.62 2.70
CA LYS A 29 -8.11 -8.78 2.00
C LYS A 29 -8.05 -9.03 0.49
N SER A 30 -9.12 -8.66 -0.20
CA SER A 30 -9.10 -8.57 -1.67
C SER A 30 -8.48 -7.26 -2.14
N GLU A 31 -7.90 -7.25 -3.34
CA GLU A 31 -7.37 -6.03 -3.98
C GLU A 31 -8.44 -4.94 -4.13
N ARG A 32 -9.70 -5.32 -4.37
CA ARG A 32 -10.82 -4.38 -4.44
C ARG A 32 -11.06 -3.69 -3.10
N GLN A 33 -11.03 -4.45 -2.00
CA GLN A 33 -11.14 -3.88 -0.65
C GLN A 33 -9.95 -2.98 -0.34
N LEU A 34 -8.74 -3.39 -0.73
CA LEU A 34 -7.54 -2.57 -0.52
C LEU A 34 -7.58 -1.27 -1.34
N SER A 35 -8.08 -1.32 -2.57
CA SER A 35 -8.28 -0.12 -3.40
C SER A 35 -9.28 0.85 -2.78
N ARG A 36 -10.35 0.32 -2.16
CA ARG A 36 -11.31 1.14 -1.43
C ARG A 36 -10.70 1.75 -0.16
N ILE A 37 -9.90 0.99 0.59
CA ILE A 37 -9.13 1.46 1.75
C ILE A 37 -8.17 2.57 1.34
N ALA A 38 -7.38 2.33 0.30
CA ALA A 38 -6.42 3.29 -0.23
C ALA A 38 -7.09 4.59 -0.68
N LYS A 39 -8.32 4.50 -1.24
CA LYS A 39 -9.12 5.67 -1.64
C LYS A 39 -9.77 6.38 -0.44
N ALA A 40 -10.17 5.64 0.59
CA ALA A 40 -10.74 6.22 1.80
C ALA A 40 -9.70 7.04 2.57
N GLY A 41 -8.43 6.60 2.57
CA GLY A 41 -7.33 7.35 3.19
C GLY A 41 -7.49 7.49 4.70
N GLU A 42 -8.10 6.51 5.36
CA GLU A 42 -8.25 6.54 6.81
C GLU A 42 -6.89 6.46 7.50
N GLN A 43 -6.71 7.25 8.56
CA GLN A 43 -5.43 7.33 9.27
C GLN A 43 -4.97 5.97 9.78
N ARG A 44 -5.90 5.13 10.25
CA ARG A 44 -5.61 3.75 10.68
C ARG A 44 -4.99 2.89 9.57
N ASP A 45 -5.47 3.05 8.34
CA ASP A 45 -4.97 2.29 7.19
C ASP A 45 -3.62 2.84 6.70
N LEU A 46 -3.44 4.18 6.77
CA LEU A 46 -2.16 4.83 6.53
C LEU A 46 -1.10 4.39 7.54
N ASP A 47 -1.45 4.30 8.83
CA ASP A 47 -0.58 3.78 9.88
C ASP A 47 -0.22 2.31 9.64
N ALA A 48 -1.19 1.50 9.19
CA ALA A 48 -0.96 0.10 8.87
C ALA A 48 0.04 -0.08 7.71
N VAL A 49 -0.06 0.71 6.64
CA VAL A 49 0.90 0.65 5.52
C VAL A 49 2.25 1.28 5.89
N ASN A 50 2.27 2.31 6.74
CA ASN A 50 3.50 2.88 7.29
C ASN A 50 4.27 1.88 8.17
N GLY A 51 3.56 1.03 8.90
CA GLY A 51 4.13 -0.04 9.70
C GLY A 51 4.70 -1.22 8.90
N LEU A 52 4.51 -1.28 7.57
CA LEU A 52 5.11 -2.32 6.76
C LEU A 52 6.64 -2.18 6.71
N PRO A 53 7.40 -3.29 6.79
CA PRO A 53 8.85 -3.24 6.63
C PRO A 53 9.21 -2.84 5.19
N ASN A 54 10.34 -2.16 4.98
CA ASN A 54 10.80 -1.83 3.63
C ASN A 54 11.28 -3.10 2.93
N LYS A 55 10.72 -3.45 1.77
CA LYS A 55 11.17 -4.59 0.98
C LYS A 55 12.55 -4.37 0.37
N ASP A 56 12.90 -3.12 0.07
CA ASP A 56 14.19 -2.77 -0.54
C ASP A 56 15.38 -2.96 0.41
N ASN A 57 15.15 -3.18 1.72
CA ASN A 57 16.21 -3.55 2.65
C ASN A 57 16.60 -5.04 2.58
N GLU A 58 15.93 -5.85 1.76
CA GLU A 58 16.24 -7.27 1.58
C GLU A 58 17.02 -7.57 0.29
N GLN A 59 17.39 -6.55 -0.51
CA GLN A 59 18.14 -6.74 -1.77
C GLN A 59 19.42 -5.92 -1.91
N LYS A 60 19.91 -5.25 -0.86
CA LYS A 60 21.28 -4.73 -0.83
C LYS A 60 22.15 -5.60 0.07
N GLY A 61 22.41 -6.81 -0.40
CA GLY A 61 23.64 -7.54 -0.07
C GLY A 61 24.84 -6.92 -0.79
#